data_AF-A0AAD6LAW2-F1
#
_entry.id   AF-A0AAD6LAW2-F1
#
_cell.length_a   1.000
_cell.length_b   1.000
_cell.length_c   1.000
_cell.angle_alpha   90.00
_cell.angle_beta   90.00
_cell.angle_gamma   90.00
#
_symmetry.space_group_name_H-M   'P 1'
#
loop_
_entity.id
_entity.type
_entity.pdbx_description
1 polymer ?
#
loop_
_entity_poly.entity_id
_entity_poly.type
_entity_poly.pdbx_seq_one_letter_code
_entity_poly.pdbx_strand_id
1 'polypeptide(L)'
;MASYAPLLVNYNDRRWTLDAIAFNSSKHHGTPNYWVPKFFIELSGAALFDVKLQTNFSTLVASAITWPNCNGETYLKIKVVNFWNSKVNLEVSAWGSTYNCLDQQKLWSFLPV
;
A
#
# COMPACT_ATOMS: atom_id res chain seq x y z
N MET A 1 7.79 13.90 2.27
CA MET A 1 8.28 12.65 2.90
C MET A 1 7.29 12.25 3.99
N ALA A 2 6.99 10.96 4.12
CA ALA A 2 6.12 10.43 5.17
C ALA A 2 6.79 9.20 5.79
N SER A 3 6.71 9.06 7.11
CA SER A 3 7.33 7.96 7.86
C SER A 3 6.43 7.53 9.00
N TYR A 4 6.36 6.23 9.25
CA TYR A 4 5.65 5.68 10.39
C TYR A 4 6.48 5.87 11.67
N ALA A 5 5.84 6.28 12.76
CA ALA A 5 6.48 6.43 14.06
C ALA A 5 5.53 5.99 15.19
N PRO A 6 6.02 5.30 16.23
CA PRO A 6 7.40 4.80 16.41
C PRO A 6 7.80 3.64 15.47
N LEU A 7 9.09 3.55 15.12
CA LEU A 7 9.59 2.59 14.12
C LEU A 7 9.96 1.24 14.75
N LEU A 8 10.58 1.26 15.92
CA LEU A 8 11.19 0.11 16.57
C LEU A 8 10.72 0.00 18.01
N VAL A 9 10.34 -1.21 18.43
CA VAL A 9 10.01 -1.50 19.82
C VAL A 9 10.69 -2.77 20.31
N ASN A 10 11.27 -2.67 21.49
CA ASN A 10 11.71 -3.83 22.24
C ASN A 10 10.52 -4.44 22.98
N TYR A 11 10.26 -5.72 22.75
CA TYR A 11 9.20 -6.46 23.47
C TYR A 11 9.34 -6.40 24.99
N ASN A 12 10.57 -6.38 25.48
CA ASN A 12 10.86 -6.44 26.91
C ASN A 12 10.77 -5.07 27.60
N ASP A 13 10.70 -3.97 26.84
CA ASP A 13 10.61 -2.61 27.39
C ASP A 13 9.70 -1.75 26.50
N ARG A 14 8.42 -2.14 26.46
CA ARG A 14 7.42 -1.50 25.62
C ARG A 14 6.80 -0.31 26.33
N ARG A 15 7.09 0.90 25.83
CA ARG A 15 6.46 2.14 26.30
C ARG A 15 5.23 2.55 25.47
N TRP A 16 5.22 2.22 24.18
CA TRP A 16 4.15 2.56 23.22
C TRP A 16 3.67 1.32 22.48
N THR A 17 2.41 1.32 22.04
CA THR A 17 1.73 0.13 21.52
C THR A 17 1.72 0.04 19.99
N LEU A 18 2.16 1.07 19.26
CA LEU A 18 1.96 1.14 17.81
C LEU A 18 3.28 1.31 17.06
N ASP A 19 4.01 0.21 16.88
CA ASP A 19 5.33 0.20 16.24
C ASP A 19 5.32 -0.60 14.95
N ALA A 20 6.18 -0.22 14.00
CA ALA A 20 6.32 -0.96 12.75
C ALA A 20 7.08 -2.28 12.96
N ILE A 21 8.22 -2.26 13.64
CA ILE A 21 9.08 -3.44 13.82
C ILE A 21 9.26 -3.70 15.30
N ALA A 22 8.90 -4.91 15.72
CA ALA A 22 9.04 -5.35 17.09
C ALA A 22 10.14 -6.40 17.20
N PHE A 23 11.01 -6.26 18.20
CA PHE A 23 12.20 -7.09 18.35
C PHE A 23 12.51 -7.44 19.81
N ASN A 24 13.31 -8.48 19.99
CA ASN A 24 13.97 -8.82 21.25
C ASN A 24 15.43 -9.22 20.95
N SER A 25 16.16 -9.75 21.94
CA SER A 25 17.57 -10.11 21.79
C SER A 25 17.86 -11.20 20.74
N SER A 26 16.84 -11.92 20.27
CA SER A 26 16.99 -13.11 19.41
C SER A 26 16.21 -13.05 18.11
N LYS A 27 15.13 -12.26 18.05
CA LYS A 27 14.16 -12.26 16.96
C LYS A 27 13.61 -10.86 16.71
N HIS A 28 13.16 -10.62 15.49
CA HIS A 28 12.41 -9.43 15.11
C HIS A 28 11.30 -9.81 14.13
N HIS A 29 10.23 -9.03 14.08
CA HIS A 29 9.19 -9.16 13.06
C HIS A 29 8.50 -7.84 12.78
N GLY A 30 7.97 -7.71 11.56
CA GLY A 30 7.15 -6.58 11.16
C GLY A 30 5.70 -6.76 11.61
N THR A 31 5.13 -5.73 12.23
CA THR A 31 3.70 -5.66 12.54
C THR A 31 2.92 -5.32 11.25
N PRO A 32 1.57 -5.37 11.26
CA PRO A 32 0.76 -4.83 10.16
C PRO A 32 1.21 -3.45 9.66
N ASN A 33 1.64 -2.57 10.58
CA ASN A 33 2.07 -1.22 10.29
C ASN A 33 3.40 -1.14 9.52
N TYR A 34 4.23 -2.18 9.57
CA TYR A 34 5.44 -2.26 8.74
C TYR A 34 5.12 -2.49 7.26
N TRP A 35 4.09 -3.30 6.98
CA TRP A 35 3.76 -3.71 5.62
C TRP A 35 3.13 -2.60 4.80
N VAL A 36 2.37 -1.69 5.44
CA VAL A 36 1.75 -0.54 4.76
C VAL A 36 2.80 0.33 4.05
N PRO A 37 3.75 0.99 4.74
CA PRO A 37 4.75 1.82 4.07
C PRO A 37 5.65 0.99 3.13
N LYS A 38 5.90 -0.29 3.43
CA LYS A 38 6.65 -1.18 2.53
C LYS A 38 5.94 -1.40 1.20
N PHE A 39 4.61 -1.52 1.22
CA PHE A 39 3.80 -1.59 0.00
C PHE A 39 3.83 -0.26 -0.79
N PHE A 40 4.01 0.88 -0.12
CA PHE A 40 4.05 2.21 -0.74
C PHE A 40 5.46 2.73 -1.06
N ILE A 41 6.52 1.94 -0.88
CA ILE A 41 7.91 2.41 -1.06
C ILE A 41 8.23 2.85 -2.50
N GLU A 42 7.59 2.20 -3.47
CA GLU A 42 7.70 2.49 -4.90
C GLU A 42 6.95 3.77 -5.33
N LEU A 43 6.30 4.49 -4.41
CA LEU A 43 5.77 5.81 -4.75
C LEU A 43 6.90 6.86 -4.93
N SER A 44 8.10 6.58 -4.40
CA SER A 44 9.21 7.52 -4.45
C SER A 44 9.76 7.67 -5.88
N GLY A 45 9.41 8.78 -6.54
CA GLY A 45 9.81 9.07 -7.92
C GLY A 45 8.76 8.69 -8.98
N ALA A 46 7.58 8.23 -8.55
CA ALA A 46 6.47 7.93 -9.45
C ALA A 46 5.63 9.19 -9.73
N ALA A 47 5.02 9.28 -10.92
CA ALA A 47 4.06 10.34 -11.23
C ALA A 47 2.64 9.90 -10.85
N LEU A 48 1.88 10.81 -10.22
CA LEU A 48 0.51 10.55 -9.83
C LEU A 48 -0.41 10.60 -11.06
N PHE A 49 -1.26 9.59 -11.22
CA PHE A 49 -2.25 9.51 -12.28
C PHE A 49 -3.61 9.96 -11.74
N ASP A 50 -4.38 10.70 -12.54
CA ASP A 50 -5.71 11.15 -12.15
C ASP A 50 -6.68 9.97 -12.15
N VAL A 51 -7.21 9.62 -10.97
CA VAL A 51 -8.10 8.47 -10.78
C VAL A 51 -9.45 8.95 -10.31
N LYS A 52 -10.48 8.63 -11.09
CA LYS A 52 -11.86 8.86 -10.69
C LYS A 52 -12.44 7.59 -10.08
N LEU A 53 -12.51 7.55 -8.75
CA LEU A 53 -13.21 6.48 -8.04
C LEU A 53 -14.72 6.79 -7.97
N GLN A 54 -15.53 6.01 -8.68
CA GLN A 54 -16.99 6.08 -8.59
C GLN A 54 -17.49 5.01 -7.63
N THR A 55 -17.88 5.41 -6.43
CA THR A 55 -18.31 4.50 -5.37
C THR A 55 -19.35 5.17 -4.49
N ASN A 56 -20.32 4.39 -4.01
CA ASN A 56 -21.25 4.83 -2.96
C ASN A 56 -20.68 4.56 -1.54
N PHE A 57 -19.52 3.91 -1.45
CA PHE A 57 -18.84 3.59 -0.20
C PHE A 57 -17.73 4.60 0.10
N SER A 58 -17.82 5.28 1.25
CA SER A 58 -16.77 6.18 1.76
C SER A 58 -15.55 5.43 2.32
N THR A 59 -15.62 4.10 2.43
CA THR A 59 -14.58 3.24 3.01
C THR A 59 -13.54 2.76 2.01
N LEU A 60 -13.66 3.14 0.74
CA LEU A 60 -12.72 2.79 -0.32
C LEU A 60 -11.90 4.00 -0.70
N VAL A 61 -10.58 3.81 -0.70
CA VAL A 61 -9.63 4.81 -1.20
C VAL A 61 -8.77 4.14 -2.26
N ALA A 62 -8.61 4.80 -3.40
CA ALA A 62 -7.82 4.32 -4.52
C ALA A 62 -6.85 5.41 -4.99
N SER A 63 -5.69 4.99 -5.45
CA SER A 63 -4.69 5.85 -6.10
C SER A 63 -4.02 5.08 -7.22
N ALA A 64 -3.56 5.77 -8.25
CA ALA A 64 -2.74 5.17 -9.29
C ALA A 64 -1.51 6.02 -9.57
N ILE A 65 -0.42 5.33 -9.89
CA ILE A 65 0.85 5.94 -10.25
C ILE A 65 1.42 5.28 -11.49
N THR A 66 2.21 6.04 -12.25
CA THR A 66 3.08 5.49 -13.28
C THR A 66 4.46 5.25 -12.69
N TRP A 67 4.94 4.02 -12.81
CA TRP A 67 6.25 3.60 -12.32
C TRP A 67 7.15 3.23 -13.51
N PRO A 68 8.25 3.97 -13.74
CA PRO A 68 9.20 3.63 -14.79
C PRO A 68 10.07 2.44 -14.35
N ASN A 69 10.20 1.45 -15.23
CA ASN A 69 11.16 0.37 -15.11
C ASN A 69 12.53 0.83 -15.62
N CYS A 70 13.59 0.17 -15.16
CA CYS A 70 14.96 0.36 -15.64
C CYS A 70 15.09 0.15 -17.16
N ASN A 71 14.16 -0.60 -17.77
CA ASN A 71 14.14 -0.92 -19.19
C ASN A 71 13.43 0.16 -20.04
N GLY A 72 12.97 1.26 -19.45
CA GLY A 72 12.23 2.33 -20.15
C GLY A 72 10.72 2.07 -20.30
N GLU A 73 10.24 0.90 -19.88
CA GLU A 73 8.80 0.60 -19.83
C GLU A 73 8.15 1.26 -18.62
N THR A 74 6.96 1.83 -18.78
CA THR A 74 6.20 2.44 -17.68
C THR A 74 5.01 1.57 -17.32
N TYR A 75 4.91 1.18 -16.04
CA TYR A 75 3.80 0.41 -15.50
C TYR A 75 2.77 1.31 -14.84
N LEU A 76 1.48 1.02 -15.03
CA LEU A 76 0.42 1.62 -14.23
C LEU A 76 0.17 0.75 -13.00
N LYS A 77 0.45 1.28 -11.81
CA LYS A 77 0.20 0.60 -10.55
C LYS A 77 -0.95 1.27 -9.81
N ILE A 78 -2.00 0.50 -9.57
CA ILE A 78 -3.22 0.95 -8.88
C ILE A 78 -3.22 0.34 -7.48
N LYS A 79 -3.34 1.17 -6.45
CA LYS A 79 -3.39 0.76 -5.04
C LYS A 79 -4.74 1.13 -4.47
N VAL A 80 -5.45 0.14 -3.94
CA VAL A 80 -6.79 0.29 -3.37
C VAL A 80 -6.80 -0.21 -1.94
N VAL A 81 -7.39 0.57 -1.03
CA VAL A 81 -7.56 0.24 0.38
C VAL A 81 -9.06 0.19 0.67
N ASN A 82 -9.49 -0.92 1.27
CA ASN A 82 -10.85 -1.09 1.80
C ASN A 82 -10.80 -1.05 3.32
N PHE A 83 -11.31 0.02 3.92
CA PHE A 83 -11.36 0.20 5.37
C PHE A 83 -12.54 -0.54 6.03
N TRP A 84 -13.41 -1.17 5.24
CA TRP A 84 -14.56 -1.90 5.77
C TRP A 84 -14.36 -3.41 5.75
N ASN A 85 -15.04 -4.08 6.66
CA ASN A 85 -14.92 -5.52 6.85
C ASN A 85 -15.75 -6.36 5.85
N SER A 86 -16.37 -5.73 4.86
CA SER A 86 -17.13 -6.40 3.81
C SER A 86 -16.36 -6.39 2.49
N LYS A 87 -16.43 -7.50 1.76
CA LYS A 87 -15.83 -7.63 0.42
C LYS A 87 -16.51 -6.67 -0.55
N VAL A 88 -15.69 -6.01 -1.38
CA VAL A 88 -16.16 -5.13 -2.45
C VAL A 88 -15.66 -5.66 -3.79
N ASN A 89 -16.53 -5.67 -4.80
CA ASN A 89 -16.15 -5.92 -6.19
C ASN A 89 -15.76 -4.60 -6.85
N LEU A 90 -14.59 -4.57 -7.48
CA LEU A 90 -14.03 -3.39 -8.15
C LEU A 90 -13.89 -3.69 -9.63
N GLU A 91 -14.42 -2.79 -10.46
CA GLU A 91 -14.17 -2.78 -11.90
C GLU A 91 -13.18 -1.66 -12.21
N VAL A 92 -12.15 -1.99 -12.98
CA VAL A 92 -11.06 -1.07 -13.32
C VAL A 92 -11.09 -0.85 -14.82
N SER A 93 -11.32 0.39 -15.24
CA SER A 93 -11.16 0.83 -16.62
C SER A 93 -10.05 1.85 -16.70
N ALA A 94 -9.19 1.71 -17.71
CA ALA A 94 -8.10 2.64 -18.00
C ALA A 94 -8.28 3.14 -19.43
N TRP A 95 -8.26 4.47 -19.60
CA TRP A 95 -8.41 5.13 -20.89
C TRP A 95 -7.17 5.99 -21.14
N GLY A 96 -6.43 5.71 -22.21
CA GLY A 96 -5.15 6.37 -22.52
C GLY A 96 -4.27 5.51 -23.43
N SER A 97 -3.37 6.15 -24.18
CA SER A 97 -2.59 5.49 -25.24
C SER A 97 -1.49 4.58 -24.69
N THR A 98 -1.57 3.30 -25.07
CA THR A 98 -0.59 2.19 -24.94
C THR A 98 0.23 2.13 -23.64
N TYR A 99 -0.35 1.53 -22.60
CA TYR A 99 0.41 0.95 -21.48
C TYR A 99 0.45 -0.57 -21.67
N ASN A 100 1.62 -1.13 -21.92
CA ASN A 100 1.76 -2.54 -22.31
C ASN A 100 1.61 -3.55 -21.15
N CYS A 101 1.54 -3.08 -19.90
CA CYS A 101 1.45 -4.00 -18.78
C CYS A 101 0.72 -3.36 -17.58
N LEU A 102 -0.51 -3.83 -17.37
CA LEU A 102 -1.33 -3.53 -16.18
C LEU A 102 -1.00 -4.57 -15.12
N ASP A 103 -0.18 -4.20 -14.15
CA ASP A 103 0.10 -5.07 -13.02
C ASP A 103 -0.92 -4.79 -11.90
N GLN A 104 -2.04 -5.52 -11.95
CA GLN A 104 -3.03 -5.52 -10.87
C GLN A 104 -2.52 -6.39 -9.71
N GLN A 105 -1.78 -5.79 -8.77
CA GLN A 105 -1.51 -6.44 -7.49
C GLN A 105 -2.77 -6.41 -6.62
N LYS A 106 -3.59 -7.45 -6.75
CA LYS A 106 -4.77 -7.72 -5.92
C LYS A 106 -4.32 -8.37 -4.61
N LEU A 107 -3.94 -7.56 -3.62
CA LEU A 107 -3.57 -8.08 -2.31
C LEU A 107 -4.78 -8.19 -1.40
N TRP A 108 -5.21 -9.44 -1.19
CA TRP A 108 -5.95 -9.83 0.00
C TRP A 108 -5.03 -9.60 1.20
N SER A 109 -5.32 -8.61 2.02
CA SER A 109 -4.86 -8.61 3.40
C SER A 109 -6.08 -8.48 4.30
N PHE A 110 -6.63 -9.64 4.67
CA PHE A 110 -7.27 -9.75 5.96
C PHE A 110 -6.16 -9.58 6.99
N LEU A 111 -6.17 -8.46 7.70
CA LEU A 111 -5.60 -8.42 9.03
C LEU A 111 -6.79 -8.20 9.96
N PRO A 112 -7.27 -9.25 10.65
CA PRO A 112 -8.21 -9.04 11.74
C PRO A 112 -7.53 -8.12 12.76
N VAL A 113 -8.27 -7.10 13.17
CA VAL A 113 -8.00 -6.30 14.37
C VAL A 113 -7.93 -7.22 15.58
#